data_AF-A5DZ71-F1
#
_entry.id   AF-A5DZ71-F1
#
_cell.length_a   1.000
_cell.length_b   1.000
_cell.length_c   1.000
_cell.angle_alpha   90.00
_cell.angle_beta   90.00
_cell.angle_gamma   90.00
#
_symmetry.space_group_name_H-M   'P 1'
#
loop_
_entity.id
_entity.type
_entity.pdbx_description
1 polymer ?
#
loop_
_entity_poly.entity_id
_entity_poly.type
_entity_poly.pdbx_seq_one_letter_code
_entity_poly.pdbx_strand_id
1 'polypeptide(L)'
;MLFSKLSFAFFTISTVVAGPLVKCPFPKDKKLVAVAEDCENEGWAMSPDEPCIPGKYCPYACPPGQVMNQWDPSAKTYSYPSSMNGGLKCNADGSLTNPMGNKPLCVNGAGTVSVVNKAGKNVAFCQTVLPGNEAMLIPTNVAKDKETKLAVPGCEYYAGSAAHYYVNPPGVSTEEGCVWGTADKEIGNWSPYVAGMNMDKQGNTYVTIGVNPKHIDDHDGKTPNFGLRIVCDNPHDCVGLECEINPKNGYNTATGPTSGNSLNADFCIVTARHHAKAKIEVFEV
;
A
#
# COMPACT_ATOMS: atom_id res chain seq x y z
N MET A 1 -50.16 16.97 61.80
CA MET A 1 -49.66 15.63 61.40
C MET A 1 -49.68 15.57 59.87
N LEU A 2 -48.53 15.79 59.23
CA LEU A 2 -48.36 15.68 57.78
C LEU A 2 -47.18 14.73 57.57
N PHE A 3 -47.45 13.48 57.18
CA PHE A 3 -46.41 12.50 56.89
C PHE A 3 -46.15 12.48 55.38
N SER A 4 -44.96 12.96 55.00
CA SER A 4 -44.41 12.85 53.65
C SER A 4 -43.97 11.40 53.40
N LYS A 5 -44.49 10.75 52.35
CA LYS A 5 -44.03 9.45 51.89
C LYS A 5 -42.89 9.66 50.88
N LEU A 6 -41.67 9.36 51.31
CA LEU A 6 -40.49 9.34 50.45
C LEU A 6 -40.35 7.92 49.86
N SER A 7 -40.68 7.75 48.57
CA SER A 7 -40.40 6.52 47.83
C SER A 7 -38.97 6.54 47.30
N PHE A 8 -38.13 5.66 47.82
CA PHE A 8 -36.80 5.38 47.26
C PHE A 8 -36.94 4.43 46.06
N ALA A 9 -36.66 4.93 44.85
CA ALA A 9 -36.48 4.10 43.67
C ALA A 9 -35.04 3.57 43.66
N PHE A 10 -34.88 2.25 43.82
CA PHE A 10 -33.61 1.56 43.60
C PHE A 10 -33.37 1.44 42.09
N PHE A 11 -32.43 2.25 41.56
CA PHE A 11 -31.88 2.02 40.23
C PHE A 11 -30.81 0.92 40.32
N THR A 12 -31.12 -0.26 39.80
CA THR A 12 -30.11 -1.29 39.54
C THR A 12 -29.25 -0.86 38.36
N ILE A 13 -28.03 -0.42 38.63
CA ILE A 13 -27.01 -0.20 37.59
C ILE A 13 -26.50 -1.58 37.18
N SER A 14 -27.02 -2.12 36.09
CA SER A 14 -26.42 -3.30 35.44
C SER A 14 -25.12 -2.88 34.78
N THR A 15 -23.99 -3.21 35.40
CA THR A 15 -22.68 -3.17 34.75
C THR A 15 -22.65 -4.25 33.67
N VAL A 16 -22.85 -3.85 32.42
CA VAL A 16 -22.60 -4.72 31.28
C VAL A 16 -21.09 -4.92 31.21
N VAL A 17 -20.60 -6.05 31.71
CA VAL A 17 -19.23 -6.49 31.48
C VAL A 17 -19.14 -6.79 29.98
N ALA A 18 -18.48 -5.92 29.23
CA ALA A 18 -18.20 -6.19 27.83
C ALA A 18 -17.42 -7.50 27.74
N GLY A 19 -18.00 -8.51 27.09
CA GLY A 19 -17.29 -9.75 26.81
C GLY A 19 -16.03 -9.47 25.99
N PRO A 20 -15.03 -10.38 26.02
CA PRO A 20 -13.83 -10.21 25.22
C PRO A 20 -14.21 -10.00 23.75
N LEU A 21 -13.60 -8.98 23.14
CA LEU A 21 -13.90 -8.56 21.78
C LEU A 21 -13.53 -9.70 20.82
N VAL A 22 -14.53 -10.29 20.17
CA VAL A 22 -14.32 -11.37 19.19
C VAL A 22 -13.54 -10.77 18.03
N LYS A 23 -12.33 -11.25 17.76
CA LYS A 23 -11.53 -10.86 16.59
C LYS A 23 -11.64 -11.94 15.52
N CYS A 24 -11.59 -11.54 14.24
CA CYS A 24 -11.47 -12.49 13.15
C CYS A 24 -9.98 -12.81 12.90
N PRO A 25 -9.59 -14.10 12.96
CA PRO A 25 -8.20 -14.49 12.84
C PRO A 25 -7.69 -14.29 11.41
N PHE A 26 -6.45 -13.80 11.26
CA PHE A 26 -5.79 -13.74 9.97
C PHE A 26 -5.57 -15.16 9.41
N PRO A 27 -5.95 -15.44 8.15
CA PRO A 27 -5.94 -16.80 7.61
C PRO A 27 -4.52 -17.22 7.16
N LYS A 28 -3.69 -17.67 8.12
CA LYS A 28 -2.28 -18.07 7.89
C LYS A 28 -2.11 -19.22 6.89
N ASP A 29 -3.15 -20.02 6.65
CA ASP A 29 -3.15 -21.13 5.68
C ASP A 29 -3.31 -20.69 4.21
N LYS A 30 -3.61 -19.41 3.95
CA LYS A 30 -3.98 -18.90 2.62
C LYS A 30 -2.82 -18.30 1.81
N LYS A 31 -1.57 -18.50 2.25
CA LYS A 31 -0.35 -17.97 1.59
C LYS A 31 -0.38 -16.44 1.39
N LEU A 32 -1.06 -15.74 2.30
CA LEU A 32 -1.06 -14.29 2.36
C LEU A 32 0.22 -13.81 3.06
N VAL A 33 0.58 -12.55 2.83
CA VAL A 33 1.69 -11.91 3.54
C VAL A 33 1.12 -11.29 4.81
N ALA A 34 1.67 -11.66 5.97
CA ALA A 34 1.25 -11.06 7.23
C ALA A 34 1.88 -9.66 7.38
N VAL A 35 1.09 -8.70 7.83
CA VAL A 35 1.51 -7.31 8.07
C VAL A 35 1.51 -7.05 9.57
N ALA A 36 2.68 -6.70 10.13
CA ALA A 36 2.85 -6.39 11.56
C ALA A 36 2.19 -7.42 12.50
N GLU A 37 2.45 -8.73 12.29
CA GLU A 37 1.66 -9.81 12.92
C GLU A 37 1.69 -9.83 14.46
N ASP A 38 2.69 -9.20 15.07
CA ASP A 38 2.82 -9.06 16.52
C ASP A 38 2.00 -7.90 17.12
N CYS A 39 1.23 -7.17 16.29
CA CYS A 39 0.40 -6.02 16.69
C CYS A 39 -1.11 -6.38 16.75
N GLU A 40 -1.98 -5.40 17.04
CA GLU A 40 -3.42 -5.66 17.20
C GLU A 40 -4.13 -6.08 15.91
N ASN A 41 -3.56 -5.72 14.76
CA ASN A 41 -4.00 -6.14 13.44
C ASN A 41 -3.67 -7.62 13.12
N GLU A 42 -2.84 -8.30 13.92
CA GLU A 42 -2.59 -9.75 13.86
C GLU A 42 -2.27 -10.30 12.44
N GLY A 43 -1.66 -9.49 11.58
CA GLY A 43 -1.26 -9.85 10.22
C GLY A 43 -2.16 -9.29 9.10
N TRP A 44 -3.31 -8.71 9.42
CA TRP A 44 -4.16 -8.02 8.44
C TRP A 44 -3.44 -6.77 7.90
N ALA A 45 -3.69 -6.42 6.63
CA ALA A 45 -3.18 -5.20 6.01
C ALA A 45 -4.00 -3.97 6.49
N MET A 46 -3.97 -3.76 7.80
CA MET A 46 -4.64 -2.72 8.57
C MET A 46 -3.58 -2.09 9.48
N SER A 47 -3.83 -0.87 9.98
CA SER A 47 -2.86 -0.19 10.85
C SER A 47 -2.53 -1.06 12.07
N PRO A 48 -1.30 -1.00 12.64
CA PRO A 48 -0.90 -1.88 13.74
C PRO A 48 -1.85 -1.90 14.95
N ASP A 49 -2.55 -0.80 15.21
CA ASP A 49 -3.54 -0.60 16.27
C ASP A 49 -5.00 -0.88 15.82
N GLU A 50 -5.18 -1.43 14.63
CA GLU A 50 -6.50 -1.65 14.03
C GLU A 50 -6.83 -3.15 13.95
N PRO A 51 -7.61 -3.69 14.91
CA PRO A 51 -8.02 -5.08 14.87
C PRO A 51 -9.10 -5.34 13.81
N CYS A 52 -9.06 -6.55 13.23
CA CYS A 52 -10.14 -7.09 12.41
C CYS A 52 -11.25 -7.67 13.30
N ILE A 53 -12.40 -7.00 13.34
CA ILE A 53 -13.49 -7.28 14.28
C ILE A 53 -14.84 -7.41 13.55
N PRO A 54 -15.84 -8.06 14.14
CA PRO A 54 -17.14 -8.29 13.52
C PRO A 54 -17.74 -7.05 12.87
N GLY A 55 -18.23 -7.22 11.65
CA GLY A 55 -18.80 -6.14 10.85
C GLY A 55 -17.77 -5.34 10.04
N LYS A 56 -16.45 -5.48 10.28
CA LYS A 56 -15.43 -4.87 9.42
C LYS A 56 -15.14 -5.69 8.17
N TYR A 57 -14.74 -4.98 7.11
CA TYR A 57 -13.95 -5.56 6.04
C TYR A 57 -12.47 -5.47 6.43
N CYS A 58 -11.74 -6.55 6.26
CA CYS A 58 -10.36 -6.69 6.71
C CYS A 58 -9.45 -6.94 5.50
N PRO A 59 -8.76 -5.89 5.00
CA PRO A 59 -7.81 -6.00 3.90
C PRO A 59 -6.63 -6.90 4.26
N TYR A 60 -6.04 -7.54 3.26
CA TYR A 60 -4.88 -8.42 3.42
C TYR A 60 -3.86 -8.19 2.31
N ALA A 61 -2.60 -8.53 2.61
CA ALA A 61 -1.52 -8.40 1.65
C ALA A 61 -1.37 -9.69 0.81
N CYS A 62 -1.34 -9.52 -0.51
CA CYS A 62 -1.00 -10.58 -1.44
C CYS A 62 0.52 -10.62 -1.69
N PRO A 63 1.07 -11.78 -2.13
CA PRO A 63 2.48 -11.87 -2.50
C PRO A 63 2.89 -10.83 -3.56
N PRO A 64 4.17 -10.41 -3.60
CA PRO A 64 4.66 -9.45 -4.59
C PRO A 64 4.25 -9.79 -6.02
N GLY A 65 3.75 -8.79 -6.76
CA GLY A 65 3.21 -8.96 -8.11
C GLY A 65 1.72 -9.30 -8.18
N GLN A 66 1.06 -9.52 -7.05
CA GLN A 66 -0.37 -9.82 -6.97
C GLN A 66 -1.16 -8.71 -6.28
N VAL A 67 -2.45 -8.63 -6.59
CA VAL A 67 -3.40 -7.71 -5.98
C VAL A 67 -4.50 -8.48 -5.24
N MET A 68 -5.06 -7.86 -4.21
CA MET A 68 -6.20 -8.37 -3.44
C MET A 68 -7.44 -8.49 -4.34
N ASN A 69 -8.20 -9.58 -4.25
CA ASN A 69 -9.34 -9.82 -5.14
C ASN A 69 -10.66 -10.03 -4.39
N GLN A 70 -10.75 -9.45 -3.20
CA GLN A 70 -11.92 -9.48 -2.33
C GLN A 70 -12.17 -8.06 -1.79
N TRP A 71 -13.40 -7.60 -1.85
CA TRP A 71 -13.88 -6.33 -1.34
C TRP A 71 -15.41 -6.30 -1.45
N ASP A 72 -16.06 -5.31 -0.85
CA ASP A 72 -17.51 -5.13 -0.96
C ASP A 72 -17.96 -5.05 -2.42
N PRO A 73 -18.77 -5.99 -2.93
CA PRO A 73 -19.19 -5.97 -4.33
C PRO A 73 -20.02 -4.73 -4.68
N SER A 74 -20.58 -4.00 -3.72
CA SER A 74 -21.28 -2.73 -3.95
C SER A 74 -20.33 -1.53 -4.09
N ALA A 75 -19.06 -1.63 -3.66
CA ALA A 75 -18.05 -0.59 -3.81
C ALA A 75 -17.53 -0.54 -5.26
N LYS A 76 -18.32 0.06 -6.15
CA LYS A 76 -18.01 0.17 -7.59
C LYS A 76 -17.18 1.38 -7.96
N THR A 77 -17.15 2.39 -7.10
CA THR A 77 -16.43 3.65 -7.29
C THR A 77 -15.43 3.88 -6.17
N TYR A 78 -14.42 4.70 -6.45
CA TYR A 78 -13.52 5.20 -5.43
C TYR A 78 -14.23 6.31 -4.65
N SER A 79 -15.03 5.92 -3.65
CA SER A 79 -15.81 6.86 -2.86
C SER A 79 -15.91 6.42 -1.41
N TYR A 80 -15.52 7.30 -0.49
CA TYR A 80 -15.68 7.07 0.94
C TYR A 80 -17.18 7.04 1.33
N PRO A 81 -17.62 6.13 2.24
CA PRO A 81 -16.81 5.15 2.96
C PRO A 81 -16.58 3.83 2.21
N SER A 82 -17.26 3.59 1.08
CA SER A 82 -17.22 2.30 0.38
C SER A 82 -15.82 1.90 -0.09
N SER A 83 -14.92 2.86 -0.35
CA SER A 83 -13.53 2.59 -0.70
C SER A 83 -12.68 1.97 0.40
N MET A 84 -13.14 2.03 1.64
CA MET A 84 -12.50 1.39 2.79
C MET A 84 -12.84 -0.11 2.88
N ASN A 85 -13.86 -0.58 2.16
CA ASN A 85 -14.41 -1.92 2.33
C ASN A 85 -13.66 -3.00 1.54
N GLY A 86 -12.35 -3.12 1.77
CA GLY A 86 -11.48 -4.11 1.14
C GLY A 86 -11.28 -5.39 1.94
N GLY A 87 -11.01 -6.50 1.24
CA GLY A 87 -10.64 -7.78 1.84
C GLY A 87 -11.80 -8.65 2.26
N LEU A 88 -11.58 -9.43 3.33
CA LEU A 88 -12.55 -10.40 3.83
C LEU A 88 -13.53 -9.76 4.80
N LYS A 89 -14.77 -10.23 4.83
CA LYS A 89 -15.77 -9.74 5.79
C LYS A 89 -15.66 -10.54 7.08
N CYS A 90 -15.47 -9.84 8.20
CA CYS A 90 -15.55 -10.44 9.53
C CYS A 90 -17.02 -10.54 9.98
N ASN A 91 -17.49 -11.77 10.22
CA ASN A 91 -18.85 -12.07 10.62
C ASN A 91 -19.05 -11.90 12.14
N ALA A 92 -20.32 -11.89 12.58
CA ALA A 92 -20.69 -11.72 13.99
C ALA A 92 -20.07 -12.76 14.94
N ASP A 93 -19.80 -13.96 14.44
CA ASP A 93 -19.24 -15.10 15.18
C ASP A 93 -17.71 -15.19 15.10
N GLY A 94 -17.04 -14.23 14.46
CA GLY A 94 -15.59 -14.25 14.24
C GLY A 94 -15.15 -15.08 13.03
N SER A 95 -16.07 -15.64 12.24
CA SER A 95 -15.75 -16.29 10.97
C SER A 95 -15.53 -15.29 9.84
N LEU A 96 -14.87 -15.73 8.77
CA LEU A 96 -14.57 -14.90 7.60
C LEU A 96 -15.44 -15.29 6.39
N THR A 97 -15.96 -14.30 5.69
CA THR A 97 -16.64 -14.48 4.40
C THR A 97 -15.86 -13.82 3.27
N ASN A 98 -15.73 -14.53 2.14
CA ASN A 98 -15.25 -13.97 0.87
C ASN A 98 -16.38 -13.16 0.21
N PRO A 99 -16.32 -11.81 0.16
CA PRO A 99 -17.42 -11.02 -0.37
C PRO A 99 -17.64 -11.22 -1.88
N MET A 100 -16.59 -11.64 -2.60
CA MET A 100 -16.66 -11.92 -4.04
C MET A 100 -16.86 -13.42 -4.34
N GLY A 101 -17.36 -14.17 -3.36
CA GLY A 101 -17.70 -15.60 -3.47
C GLY A 101 -16.47 -16.47 -3.75
N ASN A 102 -16.56 -17.30 -4.79
CA ASN A 102 -15.53 -18.30 -5.13
C ASN A 102 -14.30 -17.72 -5.85
N LYS A 103 -14.21 -16.39 -6.00
CA LYS A 103 -13.00 -15.77 -6.55
C LYS A 103 -11.79 -16.07 -5.65
N PRO A 104 -10.58 -16.23 -6.22
CA PRO A 104 -9.37 -16.38 -5.42
C PRO A 104 -9.13 -15.13 -4.57
N LEU A 105 -8.39 -15.28 -3.47
CA LEU A 105 -8.02 -14.15 -2.61
C LEU A 105 -7.05 -13.20 -3.30
N CYS A 106 -6.06 -13.74 -4.01
CA CYS A 106 -5.06 -12.97 -4.73
C CYS A 106 -5.09 -13.32 -6.21
N VAL A 107 -4.91 -12.30 -7.06
CA VAL A 107 -4.74 -12.47 -8.51
C VAL A 107 -3.48 -11.77 -8.96
N ASN A 108 -2.83 -12.31 -9.98
CA ASN A 108 -1.66 -11.66 -10.57
C ASN A 108 -2.07 -10.30 -11.14
N GLY A 109 -1.24 -9.28 -10.93
CA GLY A 109 -1.28 -8.09 -11.75
C GLY A 109 -0.78 -8.37 -13.17
N ALA A 110 -0.64 -7.32 -13.98
CA ALA A 110 -0.20 -7.44 -15.38
C ALA A 110 1.19 -8.07 -15.55
N GLY A 111 2.01 -8.07 -14.50
CA GLY A 111 3.36 -8.63 -14.54
C GLY A 111 4.31 -7.87 -15.48
N THR A 112 4.08 -6.58 -15.67
CA THR A 112 4.83 -5.70 -16.57
C THR A 112 5.89 -4.85 -15.87
N VAL A 113 5.89 -4.81 -14.53
CA VAL A 113 6.84 -4.02 -13.74
C VAL A 113 7.53 -4.89 -12.69
N SER A 114 8.83 -4.72 -12.58
CA SER A 114 9.65 -5.22 -11.47
C SER A 114 10.59 -4.14 -10.95
N VAL A 115 11.17 -4.37 -9.78
CA VAL A 115 12.22 -3.54 -9.18
C VAL A 115 13.51 -4.33 -9.24
N VAL A 116 14.61 -3.68 -9.66
CA VAL A 116 15.97 -4.20 -9.56
C VAL A 116 16.72 -3.38 -8.53
N ASN A 117 17.20 -4.03 -7.47
CA ASN A 117 17.90 -3.35 -6.40
C ASN A 117 19.43 -3.44 -6.59
N LYS A 118 20.05 -2.31 -6.92
CA LYS A 118 21.51 -2.12 -7.03
C LYS A 118 22.06 -1.24 -5.91
N ALA A 119 21.28 -0.98 -4.86
CA ALA A 119 21.58 -0.02 -3.80
C ALA A 119 22.18 -0.66 -2.54
N GLY A 120 22.96 -1.73 -2.70
CA GLY A 120 23.82 -2.28 -1.63
C GLY A 120 23.14 -3.02 -0.47
N LYS A 121 21.92 -2.67 -0.10
CA LYS A 121 21.10 -3.24 0.98
C LYS A 121 19.68 -3.53 0.49
N ASN A 122 18.87 -4.25 1.28
CA ASN A 122 17.45 -4.45 0.96
C ASN A 122 16.70 -3.11 0.86
N VAL A 123 15.64 -3.07 0.05
CA VAL A 123 14.77 -1.89 -0.09
C VAL A 123 13.33 -2.32 0.08
N ALA A 124 12.60 -1.66 0.98
CA ALA A 124 11.18 -1.92 1.21
C ALA A 124 10.31 -1.02 0.34
N PHE A 125 9.54 -1.65 -0.56
CA PHE A 125 8.46 -1.03 -1.32
C PHE A 125 7.14 -1.33 -0.61
N CYS A 126 6.47 -0.31 -0.10
CA CYS A 126 5.25 -0.48 0.70
C CYS A 126 4.05 0.02 -0.10
N GLN A 127 3.20 -0.90 -0.54
CA GLN A 127 2.01 -0.58 -1.33
C GLN A 127 0.89 -0.06 -0.43
N THR A 128 0.15 0.95 -0.90
CA THR A 128 -1.09 1.39 -0.25
C THR A 128 -2.16 0.30 -0.29
N VAL A 129 -2.90 0.18 0.80
CA VAL A 129 -4.03 -0.75 0.91
C VAL A 129 -5.25 -0.13 0.24
N LEU A 130 -5.54 -0.58 -0.97
CA LEU A 130 -6.71 -0.12 -1.74
C LEU A 130 -7.41 -1.30 -2.43
N PRO A 131 -8.73 -1.50 -2.24
CA PRO A 131 -9.60 -0.80 -1.29
C PRO A 131 -9.19 -1.07 0.16
N GLY A 132 -9.36 -0.08 1.03
CA GLY A 132 -8.90 -0.11 2.42
C GLY A 132 -8.58 1.28 2.93
N ASN A 133 -7.77 1.35 3.98
CA ASN A 133 -7.44 2.60 4.66
C ASN A 133 -6.37 3.45 3.96
N GLU A 134 -5.92 3.04 2.78
CA GLU A 134 -4.91 3.71 1.96
C GLU A 134 -3.53 3.88 2.61
N ALA A 135 -3.33 3.33 3.81
CA ALA A 135 -2.01 3.26 4.42
C ALA A 135 -1.12 2.30 3.59
N MET A 136 0.15 2.65 3.50
CA MET A 136 1.26 1.93 2.86
C MET A 136 1.73 0.70 3.64
N LEU A 137 0.85 -0.30 3.76
CA LEU A 137 1.07 -1.43 4.66
C LEU A 137 1.46 -2.73 3.95
N ILE A 138 1.20 -2.88 2.66
CA ILE A 138 1.44 -4.13 1.93
C ILE A 138 2.93 -4.20 1.55
N PRO A 139 3.71 -5.14 2.11
CA PRO A 139 5.16 -5.09 2.00
C PRO A 139 5.68 -5.84 0.77
N THR A 140 6.65 -5.24 0.09
CA THR A 140 7.53 -5.92 -0.88
C THR A 140 8.99 -5.65 -0.52
N ASN A 141 9.68 -6.68 -0.05
CA ASN A 141 11.11 -6.62 0.21
C ASN A 141 11.91 -6.94 -1.06
N VAL A 142 12.69 -5.98 -1.55
CA VAL A 142 13.60 -6.18 -2.68
C VAL A 142 15.00 -6.37 -2.14
N ALA A 143 15.45 -7.63 -2.04
CA ALA A 143 16.78 -7.95 -1.55
C ALA A 143 17.89 -7.37 -2.46
N LYS A 144 19.08 -7.19 -1.90
CA LYS A 144 20.28 -6.73 -2.63
C LYS A 144 20.52 -7.58 -3.88
N ASP A 145 20.79 -6.93 -5.01
CA ASP A 145 21.11 -7.54 -6.30
C ASP A 145 20.02 -8.51 -6.80
N LYS A 146 18.77 -8.33 -6.35
CA LYS A 146 17.61 -9.11 -6.79
C LYS A 146 16.63 -8.27 -7.56
N GLU A 147 15.87 -8.98 -8.38
CA GLU A 147 14.70 -8.47 -9.08
C GLU A 147 13.43 -9.00 -8.40
N THR A 148 12.46 -8.13 -8.13
CA THR A 148 11.16 -8.50 -7.53
C THR A 148 10.02 -7.84 -8.28
N LYS A 149 8.95 -8.58 -8.59
CA LYS A 149 7.79 -8.06 -9.31
C LYS A 149 6.97 -7.13 -8.43
N LEU A 150 6.47 -6.05 -9.01
CA LEU A 150 5.44 -5.21 -8.39
C LEU A 150 4.06 -5.58 -8.92
N ALA A 151 3.06 -5.39 -8.08
CA ALA A 151 1.68 -5.49 -8.51
C ALA A 151 1.36 -4.34 -9.48
N VAL A 152 0.83 -4.70 -10.66
CA VAL A 152 0.35 -3.75 -11.67
C VAL A 152 -1.13 -4.03 -11.90
N PRO A 153 -2.04 -3.27 -11.29
CA PRO A 153 -3.46 -3.46 -11.52
C PRO A 153 -3.86 -3.21 -12.98
N GLY A 154 -4.74 -4.05 -13.50
CA GLY A 154 -5.46 -3.80 -14.75
C GLY A 154 -6.71 -2.95 -14.51
N CYS A 155 -7.36 -2.56 -15.60
CA CYS A 155 -8.59 -1.74 -15.57
C CYS A 155 -9.77 -2.41 -14.84
N GLU A 156 -9.74 -3.73 -14.70
CA GLU A 156 -10.73 -4.55 -14.00
C GLU A 156 -10.53 -4.58 -12.48
N TYR A 157 -9.37 -4.14 -12.00
CA TYR A 157 -9.11 -4.00 -10.58
C TYR A 157 -10.02 -2.92 -9.97
N TYR A 158 -10.31 -3.04 -8.67
CA TYR A 158 -11.17 -2.15 -7.89
C TYR A 158 -11.24 -0.70 -8.43
N ALA A 159 -12.41 -0.29 -8.93
CA ALA A 159 -12.69 1.04 -9.49
C ALA A 159 -11.72 1.53 -10.60
N GLY A 160 -11.03 0.63 -11.29
CA GLY A 160 -9.99 0.96 -12.28
C GLY A 160 -8.75 1.62 -11.65
N SER A 161 -8.52 1.41 -10.36
CA SER A 161 -7.45 2.05 -9.60
C SER A 161 -6.05 1.53 -9.94
N ALA A 162 -5.05 2.33 -9.60
CA ALA A 162 -3.63 2.00 -9.72
C ALA A 162 -3.08 1.43 -8.41
N ALA A 163 -1.91 0.82 -8.47
CA ALA A 163 -1.12 0.58 -7.27
C ALA A 163 -0.23 1.81 -7.02
N HIS A 164 0.05 2.08 -5.75
CA HIS A 164 0.93 3.14 -5.30
C HIS A 164 1.85 2.59 -4.22
N TYR A 165 3.14 2.89 -4.30
CA TYR A 165 4.18 2.41 -3.40
C TYR A 165 4.96 3.57 -2.80
N TYR A 166 5.31 3.43 -1.53
CA TYR A 166 6.32 4.22 -0.84
C TYR A 166 7.64 3.46 -0.90
N VAL A 167 8.73 4.14 -1.30
CA VAL A 167 10.04 3.54 -1.51
C VAL A 167 10.99 3.98 -0.41
N ASN A 168 11.26 3.09 0.53
CA ASN A 168 12.08 3.38 1.70
C ASN A 168 13.58 3.42 1.37
N PRO A 169 14.40 4.10 2.20
CA PRO A 169 15.85 4.06 2.09
C PRO A 169 16.45 2.64 2.16
N PRO A 170 17.54 2.35 1.43
CA PRO A 170 18.24 1.06 1.53
C PRO A 170 18.65 0.71 2.96
N GLY A 171 18.27 -0.48 3.41
CA GLY A 171 18.51 -1.01 4.75
C GLY A 171 17.31 -0.92 5.70
N VAL A 172 16.24 -0.20 5.33
CA VAL A 172 14.97 -0.21 6.06
C VAL A 172 14.22 -1.50 5.73
N SER A 173 13.81 -2.25 6.76
CA SER A 173 13.06 -3.49 6.57
C SER A 173 11.59 -3.22 6.22
N THR A 174 10.87 -4.27 5.80
CA THR A 174 9.42 -4.18 5.59
C THR A 174 8.65 -3.96 6.89
N GLU A 175 9.17 -4.47 8.00
CA GLU A 175 8.56 -4.32 9.34
C GLU A 175 8.72 -2.90 9.88
N GLU A 176 9.84 -2.24 9.58
CA GLU A 176 10.07 -0.83 9.94
C GLU A 176 9.42 0.14 8.95
N GLY A 177 9.48 -0.15 7.65
CA GLY A 177 9.08 0.80 6.60
C GLY A 177 7.61 0.71 6.15
N CYS A 178 6.96 -0.45 6.28
CA CYS A 178 5.57 -0.65 5.81
C CYS A 178 4.56 -0.54 6.95
N VAL A 179 4.75 0.50 7.76
CA VAL A 179 3.86 0.89 8.86
C VAL A 179 3.70 2.40 8.84
N TRP A 180 2.58 2.89 9.35
CA TRP A 180 2.39 4.32 9.53
C TRP A 180 3.29 4.82 10.67
N GLY A 181 4.13 5.82 10.38
CA GLY A 181 5.19 6.28 11.28
C GLY A 181 4.94 7.65 11.90
N THR A 182 6.04 8.32 12.27
CA THR A 182 6.08 9.74 12.64
C THR A 182 7.02 10.50 11.71
N ALA A 183 6.87 11.82 11.64
CA ALA A 183 7.70 12.71 10.82
C ALA A 183 9.16 12.83 11.32
N ASP A 184 9.57 12.06 12.33
CA ASP A 184 10.94 12.08 12.85
C ASP A 184 11.91 11.27 11.96
N LYS A 185 11.37 10.43 11.07
CA LYS A 185 12.14 9.53 10.21
C LYS A 185 11.67 9.59 8.75
N GLU A 186 12.61 9.50 7.83
CA GLU A 186 12.41 9.49 6.37
C GLU A 186 11.98 8.09 5.85
N ILE A 187 11.00 7.47 6.51
CA ILE A 187 10.50 6.11 6.22
C ILE A 187 8.97 6.10 6.19
N GLY A 188 8.37 5.01 5.69
CA GLY A 188 6.92 4.88 5.61
C GLY A 188 6.32 6.02 4.81
N ASN A 189 5.42 6.81 5.40
CA ASN A 189 4.70 7.87 4.68
C ASN A 189 5.59 9.09 4.45
N TRP A 190 6.76 9.13 5.09
CA TRP A 190 7.83 10.08 4.87
C TRP A 190 9.00 9.48 4.09
N SER A 191 8.85 8.31 3.47
CA SER A 191 9.88 7.80 2.56
C SER A 191 10.15 8.82 1.45
N PRO A 192 11.39 8.97 0.97
CA PRO A 192 11.73 10.06 0.05
C PRO A 192 11.09 9.95 -1.33
N TYR A 193 10.79 8.73 -1.77
CA TYR A 193 10.23 8.49 -3.09
C TYR A 193 8.95 7.68 -3.04
N VAL A 194 8.17 7.83 -4.11
CA VAL A 194 6.97 7.06 -4.39
C VAL A 194 7.03 6.48 -5.80
N ALA A 195 6.29 5.40 -6.03
CA ALA A 195 6.10 4.81 -7.34
C ALA A 195 4.62 4.47 -7.58
N GLY A 196 4.15 4.68 -8.81
CA GLY A 196 2.76 4.44 -9.21
C GLY A 196 2.70 3.64 -10.52
N MET A 197 1.74 2.73 -10.64
CA MET A 197 1.56 1.96 -11.87
C MET A 197 0.17 1.36 -12.04
N ASN A 198 -0.27 1.34 -13.30
CA ASN A 198 -1.51 0.71 -13.76
C ASN A 198 -1.39 0.37 -15.26
N MET A 199 -2.22 -0.58 -15.72
CA MET A 199 -2.29 -0.98 -17.12
C MET A 199 -3.65 -0.63 -17.74
N ASP A 200 -3.63 -0.04 -18.93
CA ASP A 200 -4.84 0.21 -19.72
C ASP A 200 -5.35 -1.07 -20.43
N LYS A 201 -6.47 -0.93 -21.15
CA LYS A 201 -7.08 -2.03 -21.92
C LYS A 201 -6.28 -2.40 -23.17
N GLN A 202 -5.35 -1.55 -23.61
CA GLN A 202 -4.48 -1.75 -24.77
C GLN A 202 -3.16 -2.44 -24.37
N GLY A 203 -2.98 -2.74 -23.08
CA GLY A 203 -1.78 -3.37 -22.54
C GLY A 203 -0.65 -2.37 -22.27
N ASN A 204 -0.89 -1.06 -22.33
CA ASN A 204 0.12 -0.08 -21.96
C ASN A 204 0.16 0.06 -20.45
N THR A 205 1.35 -0.14 -19.88
CA THR A 205 1.60 0.09 -18.46
C THR A 205 2.23 1.46 -18.27
N TYR A 206 1.58 2.30 -17.47
CA TYR A 206 2.12 3.58 -17.03
C TYR A 206 2.91 3.34 -15.74
N VAL A 207 4.17 3.75 -15.72
CA VAL A 207 5.06 3.63 -14.56
C VAL A 207 5.55 5.02 -14.20
N THR A 208 5.21 5.47 -13.00
CA THR A 208 5.60 6.76 -12.45
C THR A 208 6.55 6.54 -11.30
N ILE A 209 7.66 7.28 -11.27
CA ILE A 209 8.45 7.50 -10.05
C ILE A 209 8.39 8.97 -9.70
N GLY A 210 8.34 9.29 -8.42
CA GLY A 210 8.25 10.66 -7.94
C GLY A 210 8.92 10.85 -6.59
N VAL A 211 9.23 12.10 -6.29
CA VAL A 211 9.57 12.54 -4.94
C VAL A 211 8.29 12.54 -4.12
N ASN A 212 8.37 12.11 -2.86
CA ASN A 212 7.20 12.11 -1.99
C ASN A 212 6.91 13.54 -1.49
N PRO A 213 5.73 14.13 -1.77
CA PRO A 213 5.38 15.45 -1.25
C PRO A 213 5.51 15.55 0.27
N LYS A 214 5.20 14.48 1.02
CA LYS A 214 5.33 14.49 2.49
C LYS A 214 6.77 14.58 2.96
N HIS A 215 7.71 14.01 2.22
CA HIS A 215 9.13 14.21 2.51
C HIS A 215 9.55 15.65 2.22
N ILE A 216 8.97 16.32 1.22
CA ILE A 216 9.24 17.74 0.98
C ILE A 216 8.70 18.58 2.13
N ASP A 217 7.45 18.34 2.54
CA ASP A 217 6.79 19.08 3.62
C ASP A 217 7.61 19.07 4.92
N ASP A 218 8.12 17.90 5.33
CA ASP A 218 8.66 17.67 6.67
C ASP A 218 10.17 17.41 6.71
N HIS A 219 10.81 17.22 5.55
CA HIS A 219 12.23 16.92 5.39
C HIS A 219 12.87 17.67 4.21
N ASP A 220 12.42 18.91 3.97
CA ASP A 220 12.93 19.76 2.90
C ASP A 220 14.46 19.86 2.89
N GLY A 221 15.05 19.78 1.69
CA GLY A 221 16.49 19.85 1.48
C GLY A 221 17.29 18.64 1.94
N LYS A 222 16.67 17.63 2.58
CA LYS A 222 17.35 16.37 2.91
C LYS A 222 17.41 15.46 1.68
N THR A 223 18.51 15.56 0.95
CA THR A 223 18.72 14.72 -0.22
C THR A 223 19.06 13.28 0.16
N PRO A 224 18.30 12.27 -0.32
CA PRO A 224 18.62 10.86 -0.09
C PRO A 224 19.97 10.46 -0.73
N ASN A 225 20.59 9.40 -0.22
CA ASN A 225 21.82 8.82 -0.77
C ASN A 225 21.58 7.69 -1.79
N PHE A 226 20.36 7.60 -2.31
CA PHE A 226 19.96 6.63 -3.33
C PHE A 226 18.97 7.28 -4.30
N GLY A 227 18.86 6.76 -5.51
CA GLY A 227 17.96 7.26 -6.54
C GLY A 227 17.16 6.15 -7.21
N LEU A 228 16.21 6.57 -8.04
CA LEU A 228 15.35 5.69 -8.84
C LEU A 228 15.47 6.05 -10.32
N ARG A 229 15.47 5.04 -11.19
CA ARG A 229 15.30 5.25 -12.64
C ARG A 229 14.42 4.18 -13.23
N ILE A 230 13.75 4.49 -14.33
CA ILE A 230 12.98 3.50 -15.08
C ILE A 230 13.78 3.08 -16.32
N VAL A 231 13.98 1.78 -16.48
CA VAL A 231 14.54 1.16 -17.68
C VAL A 231 13.53 0.18 -18.27
N CYS A 232 13.73 -0.23 -19.52
CA CYS A 232 12.91 -1.27 -20.15
C CYS A 232 13.79 -2.36 -20.72
N ASP A 233 13.28 -3.60 -20.74
CA ASP A 233 14.00 -4.75 -21.32
C ASP A 233 14.36 -4.49 -22.79
N ASN A 234 13.46 -3.82 -23.52
CA ASN A 234 13.71 -3.26 -24.85
C ASN A 234 13.33 -1.78 -24.85
N PRO A 235 14.30 -0.85 -25.01
CA PRO A 235 14.03 0.58 -25.02
C PRO A 235 13.02 1.03 -26.08
N HIS A 236 12.91 0.34 -27.21
CA HIS A 236 11.97 0.70 -28.30
C HIS A 236 10.50 0.45 -27.94
N ASP A 237 10.25 -0.39 -26.94
CA ASP A 237 8.89 -0.71 -26.50
C ASP A 237 8.37 0.29 -25.46
N CYS A 238 9.22 1.23 -25.03
CA CYS A 238 8.90 2.23 -24.01
C CYS A 238 8.95 3.66 -24.56
N VAL A 239 8.08 4.51 -24.03
CA VAL A 239 8.03 5.95 -24.30
C VAL A 239 8.26 6.70 -22.99
N GLY A 240 9.00 7.81 -23.02
CA GLY A 240 9.32 8.59 -21.82
C GLY A 240 10.53 8.10 -21.02
N LEU A 241 11.38 7.24 -21.61
CA LEU A 241 12.66 6.81 -21.02
C LEU A 241 13.57 7.99 -20.68
N GLU A 242 14.65 7.73 -19.94
CA GLU A 242 15.45 8.76 -19.23
C GLU A 242 14.71 9.38 -18.03
N CYS A 243 13.62 8.73 -17.60
CA CYS A 243 12.95 9.00 -16.34
C CYS A 243 13.83 8.56 -15.16
N GLU A 244 14.39 9.54 -14.45
CA GLU A 244 15.31 9.33 -13.33
C GLU A 244 15.12 10.39 -12.24
N ILE A 245 15.23 9.95 -10.98
CA ILE A 245 15.39 10.78 -9.79
C ILE A 245 16.78 10.46 -9.23
N ASN A 246 17.74 11.34 -9.52
CA ASN A 246 19.13 11.18 -9.10
C ASN A 246 19.51 12.29 -8.12
N PRO A 247 19.76 11.98 -6.85
CA PRO A 247 20.26 12.94 -5.84
C PRO A 247 21.41 13.84 -6.28
N LYS A 248 22.27 13.41 -7.21
CA LYS A 248 23.37 14.24 -7.74
C LYS A 248 22.87 15.47 -8.52
N ASN A 249 21.65 15.42 -9.03
CA ASN A 249 21.02 16.51 -9.78
C ASN A 249 20.32 17.53 -8.86
N GLY A 250 20.28 17.28 -7.55
CA GLY A 250 19.63 18.13 -6.57
C GLY A 250 18.50 17.43 -5.82
N TYR A 251 18.06 18.08 -4.73
CA TYR A 251 16.84 17.68 -4.03
C TYR A 251 15.63 17.91 -4.91
N ASN A 252 14.60 17.07 -4.77
CA ASN A 252 13.32 17.21 -5.48
C ASN A 252 13.47 17.44 -7.01
N THR A 253 14.27 16.60 -7.67
CA THR A 253 14.57 16.75 -9.09
C THR A 253 14.33 15.43 -9.83
N ALA A 254 13.32 15.41 -10.71
CA ALA A 254 13.08 14.32 -11.64
C ALA A 254 13.40 14.76 -13.08
N THR A 255 14.15 13.93 -13.79
CA THR A 255 14.48 14.15 -15.21
C THR A 255 13.71 13.20 -16.10
N GLY A 256 13.51 13.57 -17.36
CA GLY A 256 12.93 12.72 -18.40
C GLY A 256 12.02 13.51 -19.35
N PRO A 257 11.72 12.99 -20.54
CA PRO A 257 10.86 13.66 -21.53
C PRO A 257 9.41 13.85 -21.05
N THR A 258 8.98 13.07 -20.06
CA THR A 258 7.64 13.14 -19.47
C THR A 258 7.76 13.36 -17.97
N SER A 259 8.56 14.36 -17.58
CA SER A 259 8.61 14.86 -16.20
C SER A 259 7.58 15.96 -15.95
N GLY A 260 7.24 16.14 -14.69
CA GLY A 260 6.32 17.17 -14.23
C GLY A 260 6.44 17.40 -12.73
N ASN A 261 5.65 18.32 -12.22
CA ASN A 261 5.59 18.64 -10.80
C ASN A 261 4.12 18.60 -10.35
N SER A 262 3.86 17.99 -9.19
CA SER A 262 2.55 17.99 -8.55
C SER A 262 2.74 18.03 -7.04
N LEU A 263 1.95 18.88 -6.35
CA LEU A 263 2.10 19.12 -4.90
C LEU A 263 3.54 19.49 -4.51
N ASN A 264 4.18 20.34 -5.33
CA ASN A 264 5.59 20.72 -5.22
C ASN A 264 6.59 19.58 -5.40
N ALA A 265 6.15 18.35 -5.70
CA ALA A 265 7.02 17.21 -5.89
C ALA A 265 7.22 16.87 -7.36
N ASP A 266 8.48 16.68 -7.75
CA ASP A 266 8.86 16.28 -9.09
C ASP A 266 8.61 14.79 -9.32
N PHE A 267 8.14 14.46 -10.52
CA PHE A 267 7.91 13.09 -10.97
C PHE A 267 8.28 12.94 -12.45
N CYS A 268 8.45 11.69 -12.90
CA CYS A 268 8.53 11.36 -14.32
C CYS A 268 7.81 10.05 -14.61
N ILE A 269 7.39 9.87 -15.88
CA ILE A 269 6.56 8.75 -16.31
C ILE A 269 7.19 8.04 -17.51
N VAL A 270 7.21 6.71 -17.47
CA VAL A 270 7.47 5.84 -18.61
C VAL A 270 6.21 5.05 -18.95
N THR A 271 5.89 4.95 -20.23
CA THR A 271 4.85 4.04 -20.73
C THR A 271 5.49 2.84 -21.40
N ALA A 272 5.35 1.65 -20.81
CA ALA A 272 5.70 0.38 -21.43
C ALA A 272 4.52 -0.13 -22.27
N ARG A 273 4.68 -0.17 -23.59
CA ARG A 273 3.58 -0.45 -24.51
C ARG A 273 3.33 -1.94 -24.68
N HIS A 274 2.09 -2.33 -24.94
CA HIS A 274 1.72 -3.69 -25.37
C HIS A 274 2.31 -4.82 -24.50
N HIS A 275 2.16 -4.71 -23.18
CA HIS A 275 2.68 -5.64 -22.18
C HIS A 275 4.22 -5.75 -22.09
N ALA A 276 4.95 -4.79 -22.66
CA ALA A 276 6.38 -4.65 -22.47
C ALA A 276 6.76 -4.54 -20.99
N LYS A 277 8.02 -4.86 -20.70
CA LYS A 277 8.54 -4.93 -19.34
C LYS A 277 9.36 -3.68 -19.03
N ALA A 278 8.95 -2.99 -17.97
CA ALA A 278 9.70 -1.91 -17.36
C ALA A 278 10.26 -2.37 -16.01
N LYS A 279 11.39 -1.79 -15.63
CA LYS A 279 12.07 -2.04 -14.37
C LYS A 279 12.34 -0.71 -13.69
N ILE A 280 12.00 -0.61 -12.42
CA ILE A 280 12.48 0.47 -11.55
C ILE A 280 13.82 0.00 -11.00
N GLU A 281 14.92 0.64 -11.39
CA GLU A 281 16.22 0.39 -10.78
C GLU A 281 16.42 1.33 -9.58
N VAL A 282 16.75 0.74 -8.43
CA VAL A 282 17.19 1.48 -7.25
C VAL A 282 18.72 1.46 -7.22
N PHE A 283 19.36 2.61 -7.08
CA PHE A 283 20.82 2.74 -7.09
C PHE A 283 21.34 3.66 -5.97
N GLU A 284 22.53 3.37 -5.46
CA GLU A 284 23.25 4.27 -4.53
C GLU A 284 23.94 5.41 -5.28
N VAL A 285 24.21 6.51 -4.56
CA VAL A 285 24.78 7.77 -5.09
C VAL A 285 26.18 8.04 -4.57
#